data_AF-A0A3G8XAM1-F1
#
_entry.id   AF-A0A3G8XAM1-F1
#
_cell.length_a   1.000
_cell.length_b   1.000
_cell.length_c   1.000
_cell.angle_alpha   90.00
_cell.angle_beta   90.00
_cell.angle_gamma   90.00
#
_symmetry.space_group_name_H-M   'P 1'
#
loop_
_entity.id
_entity.type
_entity.pdbx_description
1 polymer ?
#
loop_
_entity_poly.entity_id
_entity_poly.type
_entity_poly.pdbx_seq_one_letter_code
_entity_poly.pdbx_strand_id
1 'polypeptide(L)'
;MKRSIQIILVMCLCFVIKAQAQITIIDTYSNKIKRLSLKEREELDKLLFGPISRMQLNETGKPTFLWAEEGSVKGVELTNDLTNQLKDTNFSTQLKSVEVISIKWEKDKNLVLNEDHLNQLKSLKYILIKSYDSVNIDQLKELFKDLISTKRISTKIEIVYFEMELPS
;
A
#
# COMPACT_ATOMS: atom_id res chain seq x y z
N MET A 1 -12.40 -40.09 -36.80
CA MET A 1 -11.25 -39.77 -35.92
C MET A 1 -10.68 -38.35 -36.08
N LYS A 2 -11.36 -37.37 -36.71
CA LYS A 2 -10.82 -35.99 -36.86
C LYS A 2 -11.53 -34.90 -36.02
N ARG A 3 -12.70 -35.19 -35.44
CA ARG A 3 -13.49 -34.20 -34.66
C ARG A 3 -13.08 -34.10 -33.19
N SER A 4 -12.61 -35.20 -32.59
CA SER A 4 -12.22 -35.25 -31.18
C SER A 4 -10.91 -34.49 -30.89
N ILE A 5 -10.01 -34.41 -31.86
CA ILE A 5 -8.72 -33.71 -31.73
C ILE A 5 -8.91 -32.19 -31.71
N GLN A 6 -9.88 -31.65 -32.45
CA GLN A 6 -10.15 -30.20 -32.46
C GLN A 6 -10.75 -29.70 -31.14
N ILE A 7 -11.54 -30.51 -30.43
CA ILE A 7 -12.17 -30.11 -29.16
C ILE A 7 -11.15 -30.02 -28.02
N ILE A 8 -10.16 -30.92 -27.99
CA ILE A 8 -9.10 -30.92 -26.97
C ILE A 8 -8.18 -29.69 -27.15
N LEU A 9 -7.94 -29.26 -28.39
CA LEU A 9 -7.06 -28.13 -28.69
C LEU A 9 -7.69 -26.76 -28.34
N VAL A 10 -9.01 -26.64 -28.44
CA VAL A 10 -9.74 -25.43 -28.02
C VAL A 10 -9.82 -25.31 -26.50
N MET A 11 -9.94 -26.43 -25.78
CA MET A 11 -10.00 -26.40 -24.31
C MET A 11 -8.66 -25.99 -23.68
N CYS A 12 -7.52 -26.35 -24.29
CA CYS A 12 -6.20 -25.89 -23.85
C CYS A 12 -5.96 -24.39 -24.08
N LEU A 13 -6.59 -23.76 -25.08
CA LEU A 13 -6.39 -22.33 -25.35
C LEU A 13 -7.15 -21.41 -24.38
N CYS A 14 -8.27 -21.87 -23.81
CA CYS A 14 -9.11 -21.07 -22.90
C CYS A 14 -8.57 -20.98 -21.46
N PHE A 15 -7.60 -21.80 -21.07
CA PHE A 15 -6.99 -21.75 -19.73
C PHE A 15 -5.74 -20.86 -19.65
N VAL A 16 -5.21 -20.37 -20.78
CA VAL A 16 -3.95 -19.59 -20.79
C VAL A 16 -4.17 -18.09 -20.49
N ILE A 17 -5.41 -17.58 -20.53
CA ILE A 17 -5.67 -16.12 -20.51
C ILE A 17 -6.33 -15.62 -19.21
N LYS A 18 -6.21 -16.34 -18.07
CA LYS A 18 -6.70 -15.82 -16.77
C LYS A 18 -5.63 -15.67 -15.69
N ALA A 19 -4.36 -15.62 -16.06
CA ALA A 19 -3.35 -15.01 -15.22
C ALA A 19 -3.39 -13.47 -15.40
N GLN A 20 -4.49 -12.83 -14.98
CA GLN A 20 -4.39 -11.42 -14.61
C GLN A 20 -3.56 -11.39 -13.33
N ALA A 21 -2.24 -11.27 -13.50
CA ALA A 21 -1.33 -11.05 -12.40
C ALA A 21 -1.81 -9.78 -11.66
N GLN A 22 -2.21 -9.94 -10.41
CA GLN A 22 -2.30 -8.81 -9.49
C GLN A 22 -0.90 -8.25 -9.33
N ILE A 23 -0.60 -7.15 -10.00
CA ILE A 23 0.66 -6.44 -9.78
C ILE A 23 0.40 -5.46 -8.63
N THR A 24 0.33 -5.97 -7.40
CA THR A 24 0.68 -5.12 -6.26
C THR A 24 2.18 -4.85 -6.42
N ILE A 25 2.53 -3.68 -6.95
CA ILE A 25 3.93 -3.31 -7.15
C ILE A 25 4.51 -3.07 -5.76
N ILE A 26 5.39 -3.97 -5.34
CA ILE A 26 6.25 -3.78 -4.17
C ILE A 26 7.61 -3.35 -4.68
N ASP A 27 8.05 -2.16 -4.29
CA ASP A 27 9.32 -1.60 -4.71
C ASP A 27 9.94 -0.72 -3.64
N THR A 28 11.24 -0.46 -3.75
CA THR A 28 11.88 0.58 -2.95
C THR A 28 11.59 1.95 -3.55
N TYR A 29 11.49 2.97 -2.71
CA TYR A 29 11.34 4.36 -3.16
C TYR A 29 12.46 4.75 -4.13
N SER A 30 13.71 4.36 -3.83
CA SER A 30 14.88 4.62 -4.67
C SER A 30 14.80 4.00 -6.07
N ASN A 31 14.16 2.84 -6.22
CA ASN A 31 13.96 2.21 -7.53
C ASN A 31 12.72 2.74 -8.24
N LYS A 32 11.69 3.14 -7.50
CA LYS A 32 10.47 3.74 -8.05
C LYS A 32 10.76 5.06 -8.73
N ILE A 33 11.48 5.97 -8.07
CA ILE A 33 11.75 7.31 -8.63
C ILE A 33 12.62 7.30 -9.90
N LYS A 34 13.46 6.27 -10.10
CA LYS A 34 14.29 6.14 -11.31
C LYS A 34 13.46 5.95 -12.59
N ARG A 35 12.21 5.52 -12.45
CA ARG A 35 11.30 5.20 -13.56
C ARG A 35 10.29 6.31 -13.85
N LEU A 36 10.27 7.34 -13.00
CA LEU A 36 9.31 8.43 -13.08
C LEU A 36 9.94 9.63 -13.80
N SER A 37 9.12 10.39 -14.52
CA SER A 37 9.51 11.72 -14.96
C SER A 37 9.73 12.65 -13.75
N LEU A 38 10.41 13.78 -13.97
CA LEU A 38 10.67 14.76 -12.91
C LEU A 38 9.37 15.22 -12.22
N LYS A 39 8.33 15.51 -13.01
CA LYS A 39 7.03 15.95 -12.50
C LYS A 39 6.35 14.87 -11.66
N GLU A 40 6.33 13.63 -12.14
CA GLU A 40 5.74 12.50 -11.40
C GLU A 40 6.50 12.22 -10.09
N ARG A 41 7.83 12.40 -10.11
CA ARG A 41 8.66 12.30 -8.92
C ARG A 41 8.32 13.39 -7.91
N GLU A 42 8.22 14.66 -8.34
CA GLU A 42 7.84 15.77 -7.44
C GLU A 42 6.45 15.56 -6.83
N GLU A 43 5.49 15.06 -7.61
CA GLU A 43 4.15 14.72 -7.12
C GLU A 43 4.20 13.59 -6.09
N LEU A 44 4.99 12.54 -6.34
CA LEU A 44 5.19 11.43 -5.40
C LEU A 44 5.89 11.90 -4.13
N ASP A 45 6.95 12.69 -4.24
CA ASP A 45 7.74 13.21 -3.11
C ASP A 45 6.87 14.10 -2.22
N LYS A 46 6.06 14.97 -2.84
CA LYS A 46 5.09 15.78 -2.10
C LYS A 46 4.08 14.91 -1.35
N LEU A 47 3.57 13.85 -1.97
CA LEU A 47 2.59 12.96 -1.34
C LEU A 47 3.22 12.13 -0.20
N LEU A 48 4.41 11.56 -0.42
CA LEU A 48 5.05 10.67 0.56
C LEU A 48 5.69 11.44 1.71
N PHE A 49 6.38 12.55 1.42
CA PHE A 49 7.25 13.25 2.36
C PHE A 49 6.93 14.74 2.52
N GLY A 50 6.14 15.32 1.62
CA GLY A 50 5.79 16.74 1.65
C GLY A 50 4.66 17.10 2.63
N PRO A 51 4.38 18.42 2.74
CA PRO A 51 3.31 18.96 3.57
C PRO A 51 1.96 18.75 2.89
N ILE A 52 1.32 17.63 3.21
CA ILE A 52 -0.06 17.33 2.86
C ILE A 52 -0.89 17.30 4.15
N SER A 53 -2.20 17.44 4.03
CA SER A 53 -3.10 17.17 5.16
C SER A 53 -2.90 15.73 5.66
N ARG A 54 -2.41 15.57 6.89
CA ARG A 54 -2.10 14.27 7.51
C ARG A 54 -2.85 14.07 8.81
N MET A 55 -3.30 12.83 9.03
CA MET A 55 -3.72 12.33 10.34
C MET A 55 -2.62 11.41 10.87
N GLN A 56 -2.01 11.78 11.98
CA GLN A 56 -1.01 10.97 12.66
C GLN A 56 -1.63 10.31 13.89
N LEU A 57 -1.56 8.99 13.98
CA LEU A 57 -1.99 8.26 15.16
C LEU A 57 -0.82 8.15 16.15
N ASN A 58 -1.03 8.64 17.37
CA ASN A 58 -0.06 8.46 18.45
C ASN A 58 -0.12 7.03 19.01
N GLU A 59 0.75 6.71 19.98
CA GLU A 59 0.85 5.38 20.61
C GLU A 59 -0.48 4.87 21.22
N THR A 60 -1.39 5.78 21.57
CA THR A 60 -2.72 5.44 22.11
C THR A 60 -3.81 5.33 21.03
N GLY A 61 -3.45 5.49 19.76
CA GLY A 61 -4.38 5.52 18.63
C GLY A 61 -5.15 6.83 18.46
N LYS A 62 -4.83 7.87 19.24
CA LYS A 62 -5.50 9.17 19.12
C LYS A 62 -4.92 9.96 17.94
N PRO A 63 -5.77 10.61 17.13
CA PRO A 63 -5.32 11.36 15.97
C PRO A 63 -4.79 12.74 16.36
N THR A 64 -3.70 13.14 15.71
CA THR A 64 -3.24 14.52 15.59
C THR A 64 -3.30 14.90 14.11
N PHE A 65 -3.88 16.06 13.82
CA PHE A 65 -4.01 16.55 12.45
C PHE A 65 -2.91 17.57 12.14
N LEU A 66 -2.19 17.34 11.05
CA LEU A 66 -1.14 18.23 10.55
C LEU A 66 -1.58 18.80 9.21
N TRP A 67 -1.51 20.13 9.05
CA TRP A 67 -1.87 20.84 7.81
C TRP A 67 -3.30 20.52 7.31
N ALA A 68 -4.22 20.21 8.22
CA ALA A 68 -5.58 19.77 7.92
C ALA A 68 -6.60 20.52 8.78
N GLU A 69 -7.72 20.92 8.17
CA GLU A 69 -8.99 21.12 8.87
C GLU A 69 -9.74 19.78 8.90
N GLU A 70 -10.59 19.54 9.91
CA GLU A 70 -11.39 18.31 10.01
C GLU A 70 -12.14 18.03 8.69
N GLY A 71 -11.76 16.96 7.96
CA GLY A 71 -12.55 16.44 6.85
C GLY A 71 -11.83 16.19 5.51
N SER A 72 -10.57 16.58 5.32
CA SER A 72 -9.84 16.25 4.08
C SER A 72 -8.42 15.70 4.33
N VAL A 73 -8.33 14.52 4.94
CA VAL A 73 -7.04 13.87 5.19
C VAL A 73 -6.54 13.20 3.92
N LYS A 74 -5.33 13.57 3.48
CA LYS A 74 -4.65 12.94 2.32
C LYS A 74 -3.69 11.83 2.72
N GLY A 75 -3.05 11.95 3.89
CA GLY A 75 -2.12 10.95 4.40
C GLY A 75 -2.50 10.48 5.82
N VAL A 76 -2.29 9.20 6.10
CA VAL A 76 -2.35 8.69 7.48
C VAL A 76 -0.98 8.19 7.88
N GLU A 77 -0.54 8.50 9.09
CA GLU A 77 0.72 8.01 9.65
C GLU A 77 0.47 7.22 10.94
N LEU A 78 1.03 6.02 11.02
CA LEU A 78 0.85 5.10 12.15
C LEU A 78 2.04 4.15 12.31
N THR A 79 2.15 3.50 13.47
CA THR A 79 3.10 2.40 13.71
C THR A 79 2.44 1.05 13.40
N ASN A 80 3.23 -0.01 13.22
CA ASN A 80 2.73 -1.35 12.88
C ASN A 80 1.63 -1.87 13.84
N ASP A 81 1.68 -1.48 15.12
CA ASP A 81 0.71 -1.91 16.15
C ASP A 81 -0.66 -1.22 16.03
N LEU A 82 -0.75 -0.12 15.26
CA LEU A 82 -1.95 0.70 15.13
C LEU A 82 -2.72 0.47 13.82
N THR A 83 -2.33 -0.51 13.01
CA THR A 83 -3.01 -0.89 11.76
C THR A 83 -4.50 -1.17 11.96
N ASN A 84 -4.90 -1.71 13.11
CA ASN A 84 -6.31 -1.94 13.45
C ASN A 84 -7.16 -0.66 13.50
N GLN A 85 -6.55 0.50 13.75
CA GLN A 85 -7.25 1.80 13.79
C GLN A 85 -7.80 2.19 12.41
N LEU A 86 -7.27 1.62 11.31
CA LEU A 86 -7.81 1.80 9.97
C LEU A 86 -9.22 1.21 9.79
N LYS A 87 -9.67 0.37 10.73
CA LYS A 87 -11.02 -0.19 10.78
C LYS A 87 -11.97 0.62 11.66
N ASP A 88 -11.48 1.61 12.42
CA ASP A 88 -12.34 2.43 13.26
C ASP A 88 -13.27 3.27 12.38
N THR A 89 -14.58 3.13 12.59
CA THR A 89 -15.61 3.87 11.88
C THR A 89 -15.64 5.34 12.25
N ASN A 90 -15.06 5.73 13.39
CA ASN A 90 -14.92 7.13 13.80
C ASN A 90 -14.03 7.93 12.84
N PHE A 91 -13.13 7.26 12.13
CA PHE A 91 -12.28 7.89 11.11
C PHE A 91 -12.83 7.75 9.69
N SER A 92 -14.03 7.16 9.51
CA SER A 92 -14.57 6.83 8.18
C SER A 92 -14.64 8.02 7.21
N THR A 93 -14.92 9.22 7.70
CA THR A 93 -14.94 10.44 6.87
C THR A 93 -13.54 10.83 6.41
N GLN A 94 -12.58 10.84 7.33
CA GLN A 94 -11.18 11.18 7.08
C GLN A 94 -10.53 10.15 6.15
N LEU A 95 -10.78 8.85 6.36
CA LEU A 95 -10.13 7.77 5.63
C LEU A 95 -10.54 7.68 4.14
N LYS A 96 -11.72 8.20 3.76
CA LYS A 96 -12.19 8.15 2.37
C LYS A 96 -11.29 8.90 1.38
N SER A 97 -10.70 10.02 1.80
CA SER A 97 -9.84 10.87 0.96
C SER A 97 -8.36 10.51 1.03
N VAL A 98 -7.98 9.52 1.85
CA VAL A 98 -6.58 9.14 2.05
C VAL A 98 -6.03 8.53 0.77
N GLU A 99 -4.93 9.10 0.30
CA GLU A 99 -4.17 8.65 -0.86
C GLU A 99 -2.93 7.85 -0.45
N VAL A 100 -2.41 8.06 0.77
CA VAL A 100 -1.23 7.36 1.30
C VAL A 100 -1.40 6.95 2.76
N ILE A 101 -0.99 5.73 3.09
CA ILE A 101 -0.77 5.29 4.48
C ILE A 101 0.73 5.13 4.68
N SER A 102 1.29 5.83 5.65
CA SER A 102 2.68 5.70 6.07
C SER A 102 2.74 4.89 7.36
N ILE A 103 3.37 3.73 7.28
CA ILE A 103 3.56 2.82 8.41
C ILE A 103 5.02 2.85 8.81
N LYS A 104 5.30 3.30 10.03
CA LYS A 104 6.60 3.05 10.66
C LYS A 104 6.61 1.60 11.14
N TRP A 105 7.47 0.79 10.54
CA TRP A 105 7.60 -0.64 10.82
C TRP A 105 8.99 -0.94 11.36
N GLU A 106 9.03 -1.64 12.48
CA GLU A 106 10.24 -2.20 13.06
C GLU A 106 10.40 -3.64 12.57
N LYS A 107 11.60 -4.01 12.12
CA LYS A 107 11.87 -5.38 11.69
C LYS A 107 11.56 -6.37 12.83
N ASP A 108 11.12 -7.56 12.45
CA ASP A 108 10.67 -8.63 13.35
C ASP A 108 9.38 -8.36 14.14
N LYS A 109 8.81 -7.14 14.06
CA LYS A 109 7.44 -6.90 14.53
C LYS A 109 6.43 -7.38 13.50
N ASN A 110 5.35 -7.96 13.99
CA ASN A 110 4.25 -8.36 13.14
C ASN A 110 3.56 -7.11 12.58
N LEU A 111 3.34 -7.08 11.26
CA LEU A 111 2.53 -6.07 10.59
C LEU A 111 1.28 -6.74 10.04
N VAL A 112 0.16 -6.56 10.72
CA VAL A 112 -1.13 -7.10 10.26
C VAL A 112 -1.82 -6.06 9.39
N LEU A 113 -1.70 -6.20 8.08
CA LEU A 113 -2.43 -5.38 7.12
C LEU A 113 -3.06 -6.27 6.04
N ASN A 114 -4.38 -6.27 5.99
CA ASN A 114 -5.19 -7.07 5.07
C ASN A 114 -6.30 -6.21 4.44
N GLU A 115 -7.12 -6.82 3.58
CA GLU A 115 -8.21 -6.12 2.88
C GLU A 115 -9.16 -5.37 3.82
N ASP A 116 -9.48 -5.95 4.98
CA ASP A 116 -10.44 -5.36 5.91
C ASP A 116 -9.96 -4.01 6.44
N HIS A 117 -8.65 -3.86 6.62
CA HIS A 117 -8.05 -2.59 7.01
C HIS A 117 -8.13 -1.54 5.91
N LEU A 118 -8.21 -1.95 4.64
CA LEU A 118 -8.24 -1.06 3.48
C LEU A 118 -9.66 -0.67 3.04
N ASN A 119 -10.69 -1.29 3.61
CA ASN A 119 -12.08 -1.13 3.18
C ASN A 119 -12.58 0.31 3.18
N GLN A 120 -12.11 1.14 4.12
CA GLN A 120 -12.53 2.55 4.24
C GLN A 120 -11.74 3.49 3.32
N LEU A 121 -10.60 3.04 2.79
CA LEU A 121 -9.61 3.87 2.11
C LEU A 121 -9.82 3.85 0.59
N LYS A 122 -10.94 4.43 0.16
CA LYS A 122 -11.38 4.35 -1.25
C LYS A 122 -10.47 5.05 -2.25
N SER A 123 -9.67 6.01 -1.79
CA SER A 123 -8.74 6.79 -2.62
C SER A 123 -7.29 6.34 -2.50
N LEU A 124 -7.02 5.22 -1.80
CA LEU A 124 -5.66 4.76 -1.50
C LEU A 124 -4.89 4.42 -2.78
N LYS A 125 -3.70 5.01 -2.89
CA LYS A 125 -2.75 4.77 -3.98
C LYS A 125 -1.47 4.11 -3.46
N TYR A 126 -1.01 4.52 -2.27
CA TYR A 126 0.28 4.09 -1.74
C TYR A 126 0.20 3.59 -0.30
N ILE A 127 0.91 2.51 -0.03
CA ILE A 127 1.31 2.10 1.32
C ILE A 127 2.81 2.32 1.42
N LEU A 128 3.22 3.34 2.17
CA LEU A 128 4.61 3.66 2.44
C LEU A 128 5.06 2.95 3.71
N ILE A 129 6.01 2.03 3.59
CA ILE A 129 6.65 1.36 4.72
C ILE A 129 7.97 2.05 5.02
N LYS A 130 8.09 2.60 6.23
CA LYS A 130 9.29 3.28 6.72
C LYS A 130 9.93 2.41 7.79
N SER A 131 11.20 2.06 7.64
CA SER A 131 11.96 1.31 8.65
C SER A 131 13.38 1.84 8.77
N TYR A 132 14.00 1.71 9.94
CA TYR A 132 15.44 1.95 10.11
C TYR A 132 16.28 0.73 9.70
N ASP A 133 15.65 -0.43 9.55
CA ASP A 133 16.32 -1.67 9.19
C ASP A 133 16.43 -1.79 7.67
N SER A 134 17.52 -2.34 7.14
CA SER A 134 17.54 -2.69 5.72
C SER A 134 16.70 -3.95 5.46
N VAL A 135 15.79 -3.85 4.50
CA VAL A 135 14.79 -4.87 4.18
C VAL A 135 14.79 -5.08 2.67
N ASN A 136 14.86 -6.33 2.23
CA ASN A 136 14.80 -6.65 0.81
C ASN A 136 13.35 -6.81 0.31
N ILE A 137 13.19 -6.79 -1.02
CA ILE A 137 11.87 -6.87 -1.66
C ILE A 137 11.14 -8.19 -1.34
N ASP A 138 11.86 -9.30 -1.19
CA ASP A 138 11.22 -10.60 -0.94
C ASP A 138 10.64 -10.69 0.47
N GLN A 139 11.32 -10.10 1.47
CA GLN A 139 10.76 -9.94 2.82
C GLN A 139 9.49 -9.09 2.81
N LEU A 140 9.44 -8.01 2.03
CA LEU A 140 8.23 -7.20 1.88
C LEU A 140 7.11 -7.97 1.19
N LYS A 141 7.41 -8.75 0.15
CA LYS A 141 6.40 -9.63 -0.50
C LYS A 141 5.82 -10.64 0.47
N GLU A 142 6.64 -11.20 1.35
CA GLU A 142 6.17 -12.10 2.39
C GLU A 142 5.26 -11.38 3.39
N LEU A 143 5.68 -10.20 3.88
CA LEU A 143 4.92 -9.37 4.81
C LEU A 143 3.53 -8.98 4.28
N PHE A 144 3.42 -8.74 2.97
CA PHE A 144 2.17 -8.35 2.31
C PHE A 144 1.52 -9.46 1.50
N LYS A 145 1.93 -10.73 1.68
CA LYS A 145 1.44 -11.86 0.87
C LYS A 145 -0.09 -11.94 0.85
N ASP A 146 -0.73 -11.79 2.01
CA ASP A 146 -2.18 -11.84 2.14
C ASP A 146 -2.85 -10.70 1.36
N LEU A 147 -2.27 -9.51 1.44
CA LEU A 147 -2.73 -8.33 0.71
C LEU A 147 -2.62 -8.53 -0.81
N ILE A 148 -1.46 -9.01 -1.28
CA ILE A 148 -1.19 -9.23 -2.72
C ILE A 148 -2.12 -10.31 -3.29
N SER A 149 -2.44 -11.34 -2.51
CA SER A 149 -3.28 -12.47 -2.94
C SER A 149 -4.77 -12.12 -3.11
N THR A 150 -5.20 -10.95 -2.64
CA THR A 150 -6.61 -10.62 -2.49
C THR A 150 -7.19 -9.93 -3.73
N LYS A 151 -8.08 -10.61 -4.46
CA LYS A 151 -8.66 -10.15 -5.75
C LYS A 151 -9.34 -8.77 -5.72
N ARG A 152 -9.79 -8.33 -4.55
CA ARG A 152 -10.53 -7.08 -4.36
C ARG A 152 -9.64 -5.86 -4.17
N ILE A 153 -8.38 -6.06 -3.80
CA ILE A 153 -7.43 -4.98 -3.70
C ILE A 153 -7.12 -4.57 -5.13
N SER A 154 -7.63 -3.40 -5.51
CA SER A 154 -7.52 -2.89 -6.87
C SER A 154 -6.06 -2.96 -7.31
N THR A 155 -5.85 -3.23 -8.59
CA THR A 155 -4.55 -3.28 -9.28
C THR A 155 -3.79 -1.94 -9.28
N LYS A 156 -4.05 -1.05 -8.31
CA LYS A 156 -3.62 0.34 -8.24
C LYS A 156 -2.94 0.72 -6.92
N ILE A 157 -2.97 -0.14 -5.89
CA ILE A 157 -2.26 0.13 -4.64
C ILE A 157 -0.82 -0.34 -4.78
N GLU A 158 0.12 0.59 -4.65
CA GLU A 158 1.55 0.32 -4.66
C GLU A 158 2.11 0.34 -3.23
N ILE A 159 2.99 -0.60 -2.93
CA ILE A 159 3.70 -0.67 -1.65
C ILE A 159 5.12 -0.17 -1.89
N VAL A 160 5.47 0.91 -1.20
CA VAL A 160 6.75 1.60 -1.37
C VAL A 160 7.53 1.48 -0.08
N TYR A 161 8.75 0.95 -0.17
CA TYR A 161 9.65 0.84 0.96
C TYR A 161 10.64 2.01 1.01
N PHE A 162 10.81 2.60 2.19
CA PHE A 162 11.75 3.67 2.47
C PHE A 162 12.58 3.34 3.72
N GLU A 163 13.87 3.13 3.50
CA GLU A 163 14.86 2.98 4.59
C GLU A 163 15.17 4.37 5.15
N MET A 164 14.92 4.55 6.45
CA MET A 164 15.15 5.80 7.17
C MET A 164 16.58 5.87 7.67
N GLU A 165 17.15 7.06 7.64
CA GLU A 165 18.44 7.34 8.27
C GLU A 165 18.26 7.49 9.79
N LEU A 166 19.16 6.89 10.57
CA LEU A 166 19.18 7.09 12.02
C LEU A 166 19.45 8.57 12.34
N PRO A 167 18.71 9.17 13.29
CA PRO A 167 19.03 10.52 13.74
C PRO A 167 20.43 10.51 14.38
N SER A 168 21.32 11.34 13.83
CA SER A 168 22.69 11.58 14.30
C SER A 168 22.73 12.38 15.59
#